data_AF-A0A932M995-F1
#
_entry.id   AF-A0A932M995-F1
#
_cell.length_a   1.000
_cell.length_b   1.000
_cell.length_c   1.000
_cell.angle_alpha   90.00
_cell.angle_beta   90.00
_cell.angle_gamma   90.00
#
_symmetry.space_group_name_H-M   'P 1'
#
loop_
_entity.id
_entity.type
_entity.pdbx_description
1 polymer ?
#
loop_
_entity_poly.entity_id
_entity_poly.type
_entity_poly.pdbx_seq_one_letter_code
_entity_poly.pdbx_strand_id
1 'polypeptide(L)'
;MLLISDPEVNQVLAMRDCIETMERAFAEEARGIAVNKTRTRYKVPPDLDKPGYMANIIPGAVPSSGVAALRYDSTIVQERVVAGIKSRFIFCKEEEQ
;
A
#
# COMPACT_ATOMS: atom_id res chain seq x y z
N MET A 1 6.90 20.92 0.77
CA MET A 1 6.57 19.49 0.85
C MET A 1 7.45 18.89 1.93
N LEU A 2 6.87 18.28 2.95
CA LEU A 2 7.61 17.59 4.01
C LEU A 2 7.83 16.15 3.57
N LEU A 3 9.07 15.66 3.64
CA LEU A 3 9.41 14.26 3.43
C LEU A 3 9.77 13.67 4.79
N ILE A 4 9.11 12.57 5.17
CA ILE A 4 9.38 11.84 6.40
C ILE A 4 9.81 10.44 5.98
N SER A 5 11.00 10.06 6.40
CA SER A 5 11.67 8.78 6.10
C SER A 5 11.51 7.79 7.25
N ASP A 6 11.79 6.50 7.00
CA ASP A 6 11.66 5.44 8.00
C ASP A 6 12.45 5.72 9.30
N PRO A 7 13.70 6.23 9.26
CA PRO A 7 14.41 6.60 10.48
C PRO A 7 13.69 7.64 11.34
N GLU A 8 13.02 8.61 10.73
CA GLU A 8 12.27 9.66 11.43
C GLU A 8 10.96 9.10 11.99
N VAL A 9 10.25 8.29 11.20
CA VAL A 9 9.03 7.59 11.65
C VAL A 9 9.33 6.73 12.88
N ASN A 10 10.40 5.95 12.85
CA ASN A 10 10.78 5.05 13.95
C ASN A 10 11.12 5.80 15.26
N GLN A 11 11.46 7.08 15.20
CA GLN A 11 11.74 7.90 16.39
C GLN A 11 10.47 8.44 17.06
N VAL A 12 9.37 8.57 16.30
CA VAL A 12 8.17 9.29 16.76
C VAL A 12 6.90 8.45 16.78
N LEU A 13 6.86 7.33 16.05
CA LEU A 13 5.66 6.51 15.91
C LEU A 13 5.57 5.48 17.04
N ALA A 14 4.65 5.69 17.99
CA ALA A 14 4.35 4.72 19.02
C ALA A 14 3.19 3.80 18.61
N MET A 15 3.30 2.50 18.91
CA MET A 15 2.26 1.51 18.59
C MET A 15 0.90 1.85 19.23
N ARG A 16 0.91 2.46 20.42
CA ARG A 16 -0.30 2.90 21.10
C ARG A 16 -1.07 3.93 20.27
N ASP A 17 -0.38 4.93 19.74
CA ASP A 17 -0.99 6.00 18.94
C ASP A 17 -1.57 5.44 17.65
N CYS A 18 -0.91 4.43 17.05
CA CYS A 18 -1.44 3.70 15.89
C CYS A 18 -2.77 3.03 16.21
N ILE A 19 -2.86 2.30 17.33
CA ILE A 19 -4.09 1.59 17.73
C ILE A 19 -5.22 2.59 17.99
N GLU A 20 -4.99 3.61 18.81
CA GLU A 20 -6.00 4.62 19.15
C GLU A 20 -6.51 5.36 17.89
N THR A 21 -5.60 5.65 16.95
CA THR A 21 -5.96 6.28 15.67
C THR A 21 -6.81 5.36 14.79
N MET A 22 -6.45 4.07 14.69
CA MET A 22 -7.19 3.09 13.90
C MET A 22 -8.58 2.81 14.49
N GLU A 23 -8.71 2.69 15.81
CA GLU A 23 -10.00 2.52 16.49
C GLU A 23 -10.96 3.68 16.16
N ARG A 24 -10.45 4.93 16.21
CA ARG A 24 -11.24 6.10 15.83
C ARG A 24 -11.66 6.05 14.36
N ALA A 25 -10.72 5.79 13.46
CA ALA A 25 -11.01 5.73 12.02
C ALA A 25 -12.06 4.67 11.69
N PHE A 26 -11.97 3.47 12.27
CA PHE A 26 -12.95 2.41 12.07
C PHE A 26 -14.32 2.74 12.67
N ALA A 27 -14.35 3.37 13.86
CA ALA A 27 -15.61 3.81 14.46
C ALA A 27 -16.32 4.87 13.59
N GLU A 28 -15.57 5.76 12.93
CA GLU A 28 -16.10 6.73 11.98
C GLU A 28 -16.53 6.10 10.66
N GLU A 29 -15.76 5.15 10.14
CA GLU A 29 -16.12 4.41 8.92
C GLU A 29 -17.42 3.64 9.11
N ALA A 30 -17.59 2.96 10.25
CA ALA A 30 -18.81 2.24 10.60
C ALA A 30 -20.05 3.16 10.67
N ARG A 31 -19.85 4.46 10.92
CA ARG A 31 -20.91 5.49 10.93
C ARG A 31 -21.08 6.19 9.57
N GLY A 32 -20.29 5.82 8.57
CA GLY A 32 -20.29 6.45 7.25
C GLY A 32 -19.65 7.85 7.21
N ILE A 33 -18.84 8.22 8.21
CA ILE A 33 -18.18 9.53 8.32
C ILE A 33 -16.80 9.47 7.65
N ALA A 34 -15.94 8.54 8.10
CA ALA A 34 -14.69 8.25 7.40
C ALA A 34 -14.98 7.43 6.15
N VAL A 35 -14.16 7.63 5.12
CA VAL A 35 -14.35 6.97 3.83
C VAL A 35 -13.08 6.28 3.39
N ASN A 36 -13.23 5.05 2.92
CA ASN A 36 -12.19 4.31 2.21
C ASN A 36 -12.73 3.94 0.84
N LYS A 37 -12.05 4.35 -0.22
CA LYS A 37 -12.44 3.94 -1.58
C LYS A 37 -11.88 2.57 -1.88
N THR A 38 -12.59 1.82 -2.72
CA THR A 38 -12.11 0.53 -3.21
C THR A 38 -10.70 0.68 -3.76
N ARG A 39 -9.78 -0.17 -3.29
CA ARG A 39 -8.40 -0.24 -3.78
C ARG A 39 -8.42 -0.31 -5.30
N THR A 40 -7.88 0.72 -5.94
CA THR A 40 -7.69 0.72 -7.38
C THR A 40 -6.33 0.10 -7.65
N ARG A 41 -6.31 -0.86 -8.58
CA ARG A 41 -5.09 -1.54 -9.00
C ARG A 41 -5.05 -1.55 -10.52
N TYR A 42 -3.92 -1.19 -11.08
CA TYR A 42 -3.62 -1.49 -12.48
C TYR A 42 -2.43 -2.43 -12.57
N LYS A 43 -2.44 -3.25 -13.62
CA LYS A 43 -1.35 -4.16 -13.96
C LYS A 43 -0.98 -3.93 -15.41
N VAL A 44 0.31 -3.69 -15.65
CA VAL A 44 0.90 -3.88 -16.96
C VAL A 44 1.38 -5.33 -17.01
N PRO A 45 0.77 -6.21 -17.82
CA PRO A 45 1.14 -7.61 -17.85
C PRO A 45 2.61 -7.78 -18.25
N PRO A 46 3.33 -8.74 -17.64
CA PRO A 46 4.67 -9.10 -18.11
C PRO A 46 4.60 -9.63 -19.55
N ASP A 47 5.65 -9.36 -20.31
CA ASP A 47 5.95 -10.09 -21.55
C ASP A 47 6.78 -11.34 -21.20
N LEU A 48 7.00 -12.25 -22.15
CA LEU A 48 7.83 -13.45 -21.91
C LEU A 48 9.24 -13.08 -21.41
N ASP A 49 9.80 -12.00 -21.94
CA ASP A 49 11.18 -11.56 -21.64
C ASP A 49 11.23 -10.30 -20.76
N LYS A 50 10.09 -9.69 -20.40
CA LYS A 50 10.04 -8.42 -19.67
C LYS A 50 9.16 -8.50 -18.43
N PRO A 51 9.64 -8.04 -17.26
CA PRO A 51 8.79 -7.97 -16.09
C PRO A 51 7.64 -7.00 -16.32
N GLY A 52 6.48 -7.35 -15.79
CA GLY A 52 5.32 -6.50 -15.72
C GLY A 52 5.38 -5.59 -14.50
N TYR A 53 4.37 -4.76 -14.38
CA TYR A 53 4.25 -3.80 -13.29
C TYR A 53 2.87 -3.88 -12.68
N MET A 54 2.79 -3.71 -11.37
CA MET A 54 1.53 -3.61 -10.65
C MET A 54 1.63 -2.42 -9.71
N ALA A 55 0.61 -1.58 -9.68
CA ALA A 55 0.51 -0.51 -8.71
C ALA A 55 -0.83 -0.55 -7.98
N ASN A 56 -0.81 -0.13 -6.73
CA ASN A 56 -1.96 -0.07 -5.85
C ASN A 56 -2.14 1.36 -5.37
N ILE A 57 -3.40 1.79 -5.43
CA ILE A 57 -3.86 3.11 -5.05
C ILE A 57 -4.95 2.88 -4.01
N ILE A 58 -4.67 3.25 -2.76
CA ILE A 58 -5.58 3.07 -1.63
C ILE A 58 -5.85 4.46 -1.02
N PRO A 59 -6.91 5.16 -1.49
CA PRO A 59 -7.27 6.47 -0.97
C PRO A 59 -8.30 6.37 0.15
N GLY A 60 -8.15 7.23 1.16
CA GLY A 60 -9.11 7.36 2.26
C GLY A 60 -9.07 8.73 2.93
N ALA A 61 -10.09 9.02 3.72
CA ALA A 61 -10.17 10.24 4.51
C ALA A 61 -10.83 9.96 5.87
N VAL A 62 -10.28 10.56 6.91
CA VAL A 62 -10.74 10.47 8.30
C VAL A 62 -10.97 11.89 8.83
N PRO A 63 -12.22 12.41 8.80
CA PRO A 63 -12.52 13.79 9.15
C PRO A 63 -12.10 14.21 10.56
N SER A 64 -12.23 13.35 11.57
CA SER A 64 -11.79 13.66 12.95
C SER A 64 -10.29 13.93 13.08
N SER A 65 -9.49 13.36 12.18
CA SER A 65 -8.05 13.59 12.12
C SER A 65 -7.69 14.78 11.22
N GLY A 66 -8.66 15.34 10.48
CA GLY A 66 -8.40 16.41 9.50
C GLY A 66 -7.54 15.96 8.32
N VAL A 67 -7.48 14.65 8.04
CA VAL A 67 -6.55 14.06 7.06
C VAL A 67 -7.31 13.32 5.96
N ALA A 68 -6.94 13.61 4.72
CA ALA A 68 -7.15 12.74 3.57
C ALA A 68 -5.78 12.26 3.09
N ALA A 69 -5.64 10.96 2.86
CA ALA A 69 -4.37 10.33 2.52
C ALA A 69 -4.52 9.31 1.39
N LEU A 70 -3.42 9.11 0.67
CA LEU A 70 -3.27 8.09 -0.36
C LEU A 70 -2.06 7.21 0.00
N ARG A 71 -2.29 5.91 0.15
CA ARG A 71 -1.19 4.94 0.10
C ARG A 71 -1.00 4.49 -1.35
N TYR A 72 0.19 4.75 -1.87
CA TYR A 72 0.62 4.30 -3.19
C TYR A 72 1.77 3.32 -3.03
N ASP A 73 1.63 2.13 -3.60
CA ASP A 73 2.71 1.16 -3.68
C ASP A 73 2.79 0.57 -5.08
N SER A 74 3.99 0.14 -5.45
CA SER A 74 4.21 -0.51 -6.73
C SER A 74 5.12 -1.72 -6.59
N THR A 75 4.95 -2.66 -7.51
CA THR A 75 5.69 -3.92 -7.47
C THR A 75 5.96 -4.42 -8.88
N ILE A 76 7.17 -4.92 -9.07
CA ILE A 76 7.60 -5.59 -10.30
C ILE A 76 7.09 -7.04 -10.25
N VAL A 77 6.41 -7.47 -11.30
CA VAL A 77 5.81 -8.81 -11.39
C VAL A 77 6.41 -9.60 -12.56
N GLN A 78 6.78 -10.86 -12.36
CA GLN A 78 7.18 -11.76 -13.46
C GLN A 78 6.32 -13.01 -13.42
N GLU A 79 5.94 -13.49 -14.60
CA GLU A 79 5.30 -14.79 -14.75
C GLU A 79 6.35 -15.80 -15.21
N ARG A 80 6.47 -16.92 -14.50
CA ARG A 80 7.32 -18.05 -14.91
C ARG A 80 6.46 -19.30 -15.02
N VAL A 81 6.69 -20.08 -16.07
CA VAL A 81 6.09 -21.41 -16.19
C VAL A 81 6.97 -22.39 -15.41
N VAL A 82 6.44 -22.96 -14.33
CA VAL A 82 7.12 -23.99 -13.53
C VAL A 82 6.35 -25.29 -13.71
N ALA A 83 7.01 -26.32 -14.23
CA ALA A 83 6.39 -27.63 -14.51
C ALA A 83 5.09 -27.56 -15.35
N GLY A 84 5.04 -26.65 -16.33
CA GLY A 84 3.87 -26.44 -17.19
C GLY A 84 2.75 -25.60 -16.57
N ILE A 85 2.87 -25.18 -15.31
CA ILE A 85 1.92 -24.32 -14.61
C ILE A 85 2.43 -22.88 -14.62
N LYS A 86 1.58 -21.91 -15.02
CA LYS A 86 1.90 -20.48 -14.90
C LYS A 86 1.89 -20.07 -13.43
N SER A 87 3.07 -19.80 -12.88
CA SER A 87 3.28 -19.33 -11.51
C SER A 87 3.70 -17.85 -11.51
N ARG A 88 3.10 -17.06 -10.63
CA ARG A 88 3.38 -15.62 -10.50
C ARG A 88 4.38 -15.40 -9.37
N PHE A 89 5.50 -14.78 -9.70
CA PHE A 89 6.51 -14.35 -8.74
C PHE A 89 6.42 -12.84 -8.56
N ILE A 90 6.33 -12.42 -7.31
CA ILE A 90 6.38 -11.02 -6.90
C ILE A 90 7.82 -10.75 -6.48
N PHE A 91 8.52 -9.91 -7.22
CA PHE A 91 9.87 -9.50 -6.82
C PHE A 91 9.75 -8.39 -5.79
N CYS A 92 10.04 -8.71 -4.54
CA CYS A 92 10.49 -7.71 -3.58
C CYS A 92 11.97 -7.50 -3.90
N LYS A 93 12.35 -6.35 -4.47
CA LYS A 93 13.77 -5.98 -4.44
C LYS A 93 14.11 -5.75 -2.98
N GLU A 94 14.98 -6.56 -2.40
CA GLU A 94 15.77 -6.11 -1.26
C GLU A 94 16.58 -4.92 -1.77
N GLU A 95 16.46 -3.78 -1.10
CA GLU A 95 17.38 -2.66 -1.34
C GLU A 95 18.77 -3.15 -0.94
N GLU A 96 19.67 -3.27 -1.93
CA GLU A 96 21.10 -3.33 -1.63
C GLU A 96 21.46 -2.02 -0.91
N GLN A 97 21.92 -2.15 0.33
CA GLN A 97 22.37 -1.07 1.20
C GLN A 97 23.53 -0.28 0.59
#